data_AF-B5HCV1-F1
#
_entry.id   AF-B5HCV1-F1
#
_cell.length_a   1.000
_cell.length_b   1.000
_cell.length_c   1.000
_cell.angle_alpha   90.00
_cell.angle_beta   90.00
_cell.angle_gamma   90.00
#
_symmetry.space_group_name_H-M   'P 1'
#
loop_
_entity.id
_entity.type
_entity.pdbx_description
1 polymer ?
#
loop_
_entity_poly.entity_id
_entity_poly.type
_entity_poly.pdbx_seq_one_letter_code
_entity_poly.pdbx_strand_id
1 'polypeptide(L)'
;MAARPLSELVEPGWAEALRPVAGRIAAMGDFLRAEIAAGRTYLPAGQHVLRAFQQPFDEVRVLIVGQDPYPTPGMAIGHSFAVAPEVRSLPGSLENIFRELHTDLGVDRPSNGDLTPWTRQGVLLLNRALTTAPRKPGAHRGKGWEEVTEQAIRALAARGKPLVSVLWGRDARNARPLLGDLPAIESAHPSPMSADRGFFGSRPFSRTNELLLRQGAQPVDWRLP
;
A
#
# COMPACT_ATOMS: atom_id res chain seq x y z
N MET A 1 -2.94 12.61 25.26
CA MET A 1 -3.94 11.56 24.95
C MET A 1 -3.24 10.22 25.04
N ALA A 2 -3.78 9.29 25.83
CA ALA A 2 -3.21 7.94 25.97
C ALA A 2 -3.18 7.22 24.60
N ALA A 3 -2.22 6.30 24.42
CA ALA A 3 -2.18 5.46 23.23
C ALA A 3 -3.44 4.59 23.19
N ARG A 4 -4.20 4.66 22.09
CA ARG A 4 -5.36 3.78 21.89
C ARG A 4 -4.88 2.35 21.61
N PRO A 5 -5.57 1.32 22.09
CA PRO A 5 -5.24 -0.06 21.76
C PRO A 5 -5.40 -0.31 20.26
N LEU A 6 -4.64 -1.28 19.73
CA LEU A 6 -4.64 -1.60 18.30
C LEU A 6 -6.04 -1.98 17.79
N SER A 7 -6.84 -2.65 18.61
CA SER A 7 -8.24 -3.02 18.34
C SER A 7 -9.19 -1.84 18.09
N GLU A 8 -8.80 -0.62 18.48
CA GLU A 8 -9.55 0.62 18.19
C GLU A 8 -9.01 1.36 16.96
N LEU A 9 -7.88 0.93 16.40
CA LEU A 9 -7.17 1.61 15.31
C LEU A 9 -7.32 0.90 13.97
N VAL A 10 -7.50 -0.41 13.99
CA VAL A 10 -7.57 -1.27 12.79
C VAL A 10 -8.72 -2.27 12.91
N GLU A 11 -9.06 -2.92 11.80
CA GLU A 11 -10.08 -3.96 11.77
C GLU A 11 -9.67 -5.18 12.65
N PRO A 12 -10.61 -5.89 13.31
CA PRO A 12 -10.30 -6.96 14.26
C PRO A 12 -9.32 -8.04 13.77
N GLY A 13 -9.45 -8.52 12.53
CA GLY A 13 -8.52 -9.49 11.95
C GLY A 13 -7.11 -8.92 11.81
N TRP A 14 -6.99 -7.65 11.41
CA TRP A 14 -5.71 -6.94 11.41
C TRP A 14 -5.13 -6.73 12.81
N ALA A 15 -5.97 -6.47 13.82
CA ALA A 15 -5.51 -6.30 15.19
C ALA A 15 -4.81 -7.56 15.72
N GLU A 16 -5.36 -8.76 15.43
CA GLU A 16 -4.69 -10.01 15.77
C GLU A 16 -3.44 -10.25 14.91
N ALA A 17 -3.53 -10.04 13.59
CA ALA A 17 -2.40 -10.21 12.67
C ALA A 17 -1.18 -9.34 13.03
N LEU A 18 -1.42 -8.13 13.56
CA LEU A 18 -0.40 -7.16 13.94
C LEU A 18 -0.05 -7.20 15.44
N ARG A 19 -0.68 -8.06 16.24
CA ARG A 19 -0.40 -8.21 17.68
C ARG A 19 1.09 -8.43 17.98
N PRO A 20 1.86 -9.23 17.22
CA PRO A 20 3.30 -9.41 17.48
C PRO A 20 4.13 -8.12 17.40
N VAL A 21 3.64 -7.10 16.68
CA VAL A 21 4.32 -5.81 16.49
C VAL A 21 3.57 -4.66 17.18
N ALA A 22 2.64 -4.93 18.10
CA ALA A 22 1.88 -3.89 18.81
C ALA A 22 2.79 -2.90 19.56
N GLY A 23 3.85 -3.40 20.22
CA GLY A 23 4.86 -2.55 20.87
C GLY A 23 5.63 -1.67 19.88
N ARG A 24 5.93 -2.19 18.69
CA ARG A 24 6.57 -1.41 17.61
C ARG A 24 5.63 -0.33 17.08
N ILE A 25 4.34 -0.61 16.89
CA ILE A 25 3.34 0.37 16.47
C ILE A 25 3.24 1.50 17.52
N ALA A 26 3.21 1.17 18.81
CA ALA A 26 3.23 2.16 19.89
C ALA A 26 4.49 3.05 19.83
N ALA A 27 5.67 2.45 19.63
CA ALA A 27 6.92 3.16 19.47
C ALA A 27 6.93 4.07 18.23
N MET A 28 6.28 3.68 17.13
CA MET A 28 6.10 4.57 15.98
C MET A 28 5.20 5.76 16.32
N GLY A 29 4.18 5.57 17.15
CA GLY A 29 3.39 6.67 17.70
C GLY A 29 4.23 7.65 18.54
N ASP A 30 5.15 7.15 19.36
CA ASP A 30 6.11 7.98 20.12
C ASP A 30 7.07 8.73 19.20
N PHE A 31 7.62 8.05 18.19
CA PHE A 31 8.47 8.67 17.17
C PHE A 31 7.76 9.86 16.51
N LEU A 32 6.52 9.69 16.06
CA LEU A 32 5.75 10.76 15.42
C LEU A 32 5.41 11.90 16.38
N ARG A 33 5.16 11.62 17.67
CA ARG A 33 4.99 12.65 18.70
C ARG A 33 6.28 13.44 18.91
N ALA A 34 7.43 12.77 18.92
CA ALA A 34 8.73 13.41 19.05
C ALA A 34 9.06 14.29 17.84
N GLU A 35 8.71 13.86 16.62
CA GLU A 35 8.82 14.69 15.41
C GLU A 35 8.02 16.00 15.57
N ILE A 36 6.77 15.91 16.03
CA ILE A 36 5.91 17.08 16.29
C ILE A 36 6.51 17.98 17.38
N ALA A 37 6.93 17.40 18.51
CA ALA A 37 7.52 18.14 19.62
C ALA A 37 8.79 18.90 19.22
N ALA A 38 9.53 18.38 18.23
CA ALA A 38 10.72 19.01 17.67
C ALA A 38 10.42 19.96 16.50
N GLY A 39 9.16 20.38 16.31
CA GLY A 39 8.75 21.35 15.30
C GLY A 39 8.66 20.80 13.87
N ARG A 40 8.72 19.48 13.68
CA ARG A 40 8.57 18.82 12.38
C ARG A 40 7.14 18.30 12.21
N THR A 41 6.80 17.92 10.98
CA THR A 41 5.50 17.33 10.63
C THR A 41 5.70 16.08 9.78
N TYR A 42 4.64 15.29 9.65
CA TYR A 42 4.64 14.06 8.85
C TYR A 42 3.36 13.95 8.02
N LEU A 43 3.40 13.06 7.03
CA LEU A 43 2.29 12.66 6.17
C LEU A 43 2.13 11.14 6.22
N PRO A 44 0.93 10.57 6.03
CA PRO A 44 -0.37 11.26 5.92
C PRO A 44 -0.84 11.80 7.29
N ALA A 45 -2.06 12.37 7.34
CA ALA A 45 -2.69 12.72 8.61
C ALA A 45 -2.76 11.49 9.56
N GLY A 46 -2.67 11.71 10.87
CA GLY A 46 -2.53 10.64 11.87
C GLY A 46 -3.57 9.53 11.76
N GLN A 47 -4.85 9.90 11.56
CA GLN A 47 -5.96 8.95 11.37
C GLN A 47 -5.86 8.09 10.11
N HIS A 48 -5.00 8.47 9.15
CA HIS A 48 -4.79 7.76 7.91
C HIS A 48 -3.53 6.89 7.91
N VAL A 49 -2.66 6.98 8.92
CA VAL A 49 -1.38 6.23 8.95
C VAL A 49 -1.60 4.71 8.88
N LEU A 50 -2.64 4.21 9.57
CA LEU A 50 -2.98 2.78 9.59
C LEU A 50 -4.21 2.44 8.72
N ARG A 51 -4.61 3.35 7.82
CA ARG A 51 -5.85 3.21 7.03
C ARG A 51 -5.89 1.94 6.19
N ALA A 52 -4.76 1.49 5.66
CA ALA A 52 -4.67 0.24 4.90
C ALA A 52 -5.20 -0.99 5.66
N PHE A 53 -5.14 -0.96 7.00
CA PHE A 53 -5.57 -2.04 7.90
C PHE A 53 -7.01 -1.88 8.42
N GLN A 54 -7.79 -0.94 7.86
CA GLN A 54 -9.21 -0.78 8.19
C GLN A 54 -10.14 -1.66 7.34
N GLN A 55 -9.64 -2.21 6.23
CA GLN A 55 -10.36 -3.21 5.45
C GLN A 55 -10.30 -4.58 6.14
N PRO A 56 -11.28 -5.48 5.93
CA PRO A 56 -11.24 -6.82 6.50
C PRO A 56 -9.96 -7.55 6.12
N PHE A 57 -9.17 -7.97 7.12
CA PHE A 57 -7.94 -8.74 6.89
C PHE A 57 -8.24 -9.93 5.98
N ASP A 58 -9.27 -10.70 6.31
CA ASP A 58 -9.67 -11.95 5.67
C ASP A 58 -10.13 -11.86 4.21
N GLU A 59 -10.48 -10.66 3.74
CA GLU A 59 -10.93 -10.42 2.36
C GLU A 59 -9.79 -10.01 1.43
N VAL A 60 -8.62 -9.67 1.97
CA VAL A 60 -7.45 -9.29 1.17
C VAL A 60 -7.05 -10.45 0.26
N ARG A 61 -6.96 -10.22 -1.04
CA ARG A 61 -6.54 -11.21 -2.05
C ARG A 61 -5.45 -10.68 -2.98
N VAL A 62 -5.27 -9.36 -3.03
CA VAL A 62 -4.15 -8.72 -3.72
C VAL A 62 -3.38 -7.83 -2.75
N LEU A 63 -2.06 -7.89 -2.76
CA LEU A 63 -1.18 -6.97 -2.06
C LEU A 63 -0.42 -6.12 -3.08
N ILE A 64 -0.58 -4.80 -3.05
CA ILE A 64 0.26 -3.86 -3.81
C ILE A 64 1.19 -3.15 -2.83
N VAL A 65 2.50 -3.23 -3.09
CA VAL A 65 3.51 -2.65 -2.20
C VAL A 65 4.13 -1.39 -2.83
N GLY A 66 3.93 -0.25 -2.17
CA GLY A 66 4.62 1.01 -2.42
C GLY A 66 5.80 1.23 -1.46
N GLN A 67 6.56 2.30 -1.70
CA GLN A 67 7.73 2.66 -0.90
C GLN A 67 7.33 3.39 0.40
N ASP A 68 6.84 4.62 0.27
CA ASP A 68 6.40 5.51 1.35
C ASP A 68 5.27 6.42 0.82
N PRO A 69 4.55 7.15 1.68
CA PRO A 69 3.47 8.02 1.23
C PRO A 69 3.97 9.15 0.33
N TYR A 70 3.09 9.75 -0.47
CA TYR A 70 3.47 10.93 -1.24
C TYR A 70 3.98 12.04 -0.29
N PRO A 71 5.14 12.65 -0.60
CA PRO A 71 5.74 13.66 0.27
C PRO A 71 5.04 15.01 0.13
N THR A 72 4.18 15.19 -0.87
CA THR A 72 3.43 16.44 -1.06
C THR A 72 2.25 16.51 -0.09
N PRO A 73 2.15 17.55 0.75
CA PRO A 73 1.00 17.75 1.62
C PRO A 73 -0.32 17.74 0.84
N GLY A 74 -1.34 17.09 1.40
CA GLY A 74 -2.66 16.95 0.79
C GLY A 74 -2.81 15.78 -0.20
N MET A 75 -1.73 15.07 -0.55
CA MET A 75 -1.82 13.92 -1.47
C MET A 75 -1.99 12.59 -0.75
N ALA A 76 -1.17 12.32 0.28
CA ALA A 76 -1.18 11.01 0.94
C ALA A 76 -2.44 10.79 1.80
N ILE A 77 -3.19 9.73 1.51
CA ILE A 77 -4.44 9.37 2.21
C ILE A 77 -4.38 8.06 2.99
N GLY A 78 -3.19 7.47 3.17
CA GLY A 78 -3.01 6.22 3.92
C GLY A 78 -3.12 4.93 3.10
N HIS A 79 -3.34 5.04 1.79
CA HIS A 79 -3.27 3.95 0.82
C HIS A 79 -2.12 4.24 -0.14
N SER A 80 -1.27 3.26 -0.43
CA SER A 80 -0.17 3.42 -1.40
C SER A 80 -0.72 3.87 -2.75
N PHE A 81 -0.05 4.84 -3.39
CA PHE A 81 -0.38 5.42 -4.70
C PHE A 81 -1.69 6.20 -4.80
N ALA A 82 -2.65 6.03 -3.88
CA ALA A 82 -3.92 6.73 -3.90
C ALA A 82 -3.80 8.19 -3.43
N VAL A 83 -4.65 9.04 -3.97
CA VAL A 83 -4.89 10.41 -3.49
C VAL A 83 -6.38 10.61 -3.26
N ALA A 84 -6.76 11.68 -2.55
CA ALA A 84 -8.17 12.00 -2.34
C ALA A 84 -8.86 12.41 -3.67
N PRO A 85 -10.17 12.16 -3.84
CA PRO A 85 -10.90 12.47 -5.09
C PRO A 85 -10.77 13.94 -5.54
N GLU A 86 -10.64 14.87 -4.61
CA GLU A 86 -10.52 16.31 -4.85
C GLU A 86 -9.15 16.73 -5.43
N VAL A 87 -8.15 15.85 -5.41
CA VAL A 87 -6.81 16.14 -5.94
C VAL A 87 -6.85 16.12 -7.48
N ARG A 88 -6.76 17.32 -8.08
CA ARG A 88 -6.82 17.49 -9.54
C ARG A 88 -5.51 17.16 -10.26
N SER A 89 -4.37 17.49 -9.66
CA SER A 89 -3.05 17.20 -10.24
C SER A 89 -2.55 15.89 -9.64
N LEU A 90 -2.73 14.80 -10.39
CA LEU A 90 -2.34 13.48 -9.92
C LEU A 90 -0.80 13.34 -9.92
N PRO A 91 -0.24 12.60 -8.95
CA PRO A 91 1.18 12.28 -8.96
C PRO A 91 1.56 11.50 -10.22
N GLY A 92 2.73 11.77 -10.79
CA GLY A 92 3.18 11.10 -12.02
C GLY A 92 3.21 9.57 -11.92
N SER A 93 3.46 9.01 -10.72
CA SER A 93 3.36 7.57 -10.49
C SER A 93 1.92 7.04 -10.68
N LEU A 94 0.91 7.79 -10.23
CA LEU A 94 -0.49 7.39 -10.38
C LEU A 94 -0.97 7.54 -11.84
N GLU A 95 -0.55 8.61 -12.51
CA GLU A 95 -0.80 8.77 -13.96
C GLU A 95 -0.22 7.59 -14.77
N ASN A 96 0.99 7.15 -14.41
CA ASN A 96 1.60 5.99 -15.05
C ASN A 96 0.86 4.69 -14.73
N ILE A 97 0.39 4.50 -13.49
CA ILE A 97 -0.47 3.36 -13.11
C ILE A 97 -1.75 3.35 -13.96
N PHE A 98 -2.41 4.50 -14.15
CA PHE A 98 -3.61 4.60 -14.98
C PHE A 98 -3.34 4.35 -16.46
N ARG A 99 -2.19 4.80 -16.97
CA ARG A 99 -1.76 4.50 -18.33
C ARG A 99 -1.60 2.99 -18.55
N GLU A 100 -0.88 2.32 -17.64
CA GLU A 100 -0.72 0.87 -17.71
C GLU A 100 -2.05 0.13 -17.52
N LEU A 101 -2.93 0.61 -16.65
CA LEU A 101 -4.27 0.06 -16.45
C LEU A 101 -5.09 0.07 -17.75
N HIS A 102 -5.09 1.21 -18.44
CA HIS A 102 -5.75 1.36 -19.73
C HIS A 102 -5.13 0.44 -20.78
N THR A 103 -3.79 0.42 -20.91
CA THR A 103 -3.10 -0.44 -21.88
C THR A 103 -3.32 -1.93 -21.59
N ASP A 104 -3.39 -2.33 -20.33
CA ASP A 104 -3.54 -3.74 -19.93
C ASP A 104 -4.96 -4.27 -20.14
N LEU A 105 -5.98 -3.49 -19.76
CA LEU A 105 -7.38 -3.94 -19.69
C LEU A 105 -8.33 -3.23 -20.65
N GLY A 106 -7.89 -2.19 -21.36
CA GLY A 106 -8.74 -1.39 -22.26
C GLY A 106 -9.82 -0.56 -21.54
N VAL A 107 -9.68 -0.34 -20.23
CA VAL A 107 -10.65 0.45 -19.43
C VAL A 107 -10.38 1.95 -19.56
N ASP A 108 -11.41 2.77 -19.39
CA ASP A 108 -11.25 4.23 -19.45
C ASP A 108 -10.30 4.75 -18.36
N ARG A 109 -9.70 5.92 -18.64
CA ARG A 109 -8.89 6.62 -17.64
C ARG A 109 -9.80 7.02 -16.47
N PRO A 110 -9.43 6.71 -15.21
CA PRO A 110 -10.21 7.10 -14.05
C PRO A 110 -10.42 8.62 -13.95
N SER A 111 -11.57 9.06 -13.45
CA SER A 111 -11.95 10.47 -13.29
C SER A 111 -11.19 11.17 -12.16
N ASN A 112 -10.66 10.41 -11.20
CA ASN A 112 -9.91 10.93 -10.06
C ASN A 112 -8.89 9.90 -9.55
N GLY A 113 -8.11 10.27 -8.54
CA GLY A 113 -7.02 9.46 -8.01
C GLY A 113 -7.35 8.55 -6.82
N ASP A 114 -8.63 8.40 -6.46
CA ASP A 114 -9.04 7.55 -5.34
C ASP A 114 -9.07 6.08 -5.74
N LEU A 115 -8.26 5.28 -5.04
CA LEU A 115 -8.16 3.84 -5.21
C LEU A 115 -8.97 3.06 -4.16
N THR A 116 -9.75 3.74 -3.31
CA THR A 116 -10.65 3.10 -2.34
C THR A 116 -11.56 2.02 -2.96
N PRO A 117 -12.06 2.13 -4.22
CA PRO A 117 -12.82 1.04 -4.84
C PRO A 117 -12.04 -0.27 -4.97
N TRP A 118 -10.71 -0.23 -5.14
CA TRP A 118 -9.88 -1.44 -5.14
C TRP A 118 -9.77 -2.04 -3.72
N THR A 119 -9.59 -1.20 -2.69
CA THR A 119 -9.57 -1.64 -1.28
C THR A 119 -10.85 -2.39 -0.90
N ARG A 120 -12.02 -1.92 -1.36
CA ARG A 120 -13.32 -2.59 -1.14
C ARG A 120 -13.45 -3.96 -1.82
N GLN A 121 -12.50 -4.31 -2.69
CA GLN A 121 -12.43 -5.59 -3.40
C GLN A 121 -11.25 -6.46 -2.93
N GLY A 122 -10.71 -6.19 -1.74
CA GLY A 122 -9.62 -6.96 -1.16
C GLY A 122 -8.24 -6.65 -1.75
N VAL A 123 -8.03 -5.45 -2.31
CA VAL A 123 -6.70 -4.97 -2.70
C VAL A 123 -6.09 -4.18 -1.55
N LEU A 124 -5.08 -4.75 -0.89
CA LEU A 124 -4.32 -4.06 0.13
C LEU A 124 -3.26 -3.14 -0.50
N LEU A 125 -3.48 -1.84 -0.36
CA LEU A 125 -2.58 -0.77 -0.81
C LEU A 125 -1.63 -0.35 0.32
N LEU A 126 -0.47 -1.02 0.40
CA LEU A 126 0.46 -0.91 1.53
C LEU A 126 1.78 -0.25 1.11
N ASN A 127 2.24 0.75 1.85
CA ASN A 127 3.63 1.22 1.72
C ASN A 127 4.55 0.47 2.69
N ARG A 128 5.84 0.32 2.37
CA ARG A 128 6.85 -0.25 3.30
C ARG A 128 7.09 0.67 4.52
N ALA A 129 7.13 1.98 4.31
CA ALA A 129 7.04 2.98 5.37
C ALA A 129 5.65 3.62 5.36
N LEU A 130 4.98 3.75 6.52
CA LEU A 130 3.60 4.28 6.59
C LEU A 130 3.53 5.79 6.78
N THR A 131 4.67 6.45 6.98
CA THR A 131 4.75 7.91 7.07
C THR A 131 5.97 8.44 6.34
N THR A 132 5.98 9.73 6.03
CA THR A 132 7.14 10.46 5.49
C THR A 132 7.10 11.91 5.94
N ALA A 133 8.22 12.62 5.88
CA ALA A 133 8.23 14.05 6.15
C ALA A 133 7.83 14.83 4.87
N PRO A 134 7.11 15.96 5.00
CA PRO A 134 6.73 16.76 3.85
C PRO A 134 7.92 17.13 2.96
N ARG A 135 7.75 16.93 1.65
CA ARG A 135 8.72 17.20 0.58
C ARG A 135 10.04 16.44 0.71
N LYS A 136 10.09 15.38 1.53
CA LYS A 136 11.28 14.54 1.74
C LYS A 136 10.93 13.06 1.57
N PRO A 137 10.88 12.55 0.32
CA PRO A 137 10.64 11.13 0.06
C PRO A 137 11.62 10.25 0.84
N GLY A 138 11.12 9.17 1.43
CA GLY A 138 11.90 8.22 2.22
C GLY A 138 12.41 8.74 3.57
N ALA A 139 11.96 9.90 4.05
CA ALA A 139 12.49 10.50 5.28
C ALA A 139 12.34 9.62 6.53
N HIS A 140 11.31 8.76 6.56
CA HIS A 140 11.07 7.84 7.68
C HIS A 140 11.45 6.38 7.36
N ARG A 141 12.22 6.14 6.30
CA ARG A 141 12.82 4.83 6.04
C ARG A 141 13.78 4.45 7.17
N GLY A 142 13.74 3.19 7.59
CA GLY A 142 14.58 2.64 8.66
C GLY A 142 14.23 3.16 10.05
N LYS A 143 13.06 3.79 10.23
CA LYS A 143 12.59 4.27 11.54
C LYS A 143 11.79 3.23 12.32
N GLY A 144 11.39 2.12 11.68
CA GLY A 144 10.71 1.00 12.32
C GLY A 144 9.36 0.62 11.71
N TRP A 145 8.89 1.33 10.68
CA TRP A 145 7.67 0.95 9.95
C TRP A 145 7.84 -0.37 9.18
N GLU A 146 9.06 -0.68 8.77
CA GLU A 146 9.39 -1.90 8.05
C GLU A 146 9.01 -3.14 8.87
N GLU A 147 9.32 -3.18 10.17
CA GLU A 147 8.93 -4.29 11.05
C GLU A 147 7.42 -4.49 11.10
N VAL A 148 6.64 -3.41 11.13
CA VAL A 148 5.17 -3.45 11.14
C VAL A 148 4.64 -4.02 9.83
N THR A 149 5.15 -3.51 8.70
CA THR A 149 4.65 -3.92 7.38
C THR A 149 5.16 -5.30 6.99
N GLU A 150 6.34 -5.73 7.46
CA GLU A 150 6.80 -7.11 7.32
C GLU A 150 5.89 -8.09 8.06
N GLN A 151 5.48 -7.76 9.28
CA GLN A 151 4.54 -8.59 10.02
C GLN A 151 3.19 -8.68 9.29
N ALA A 152 2.68 -7.57 8.75
CA ALA A 152 1.45 -7.58 7.95
C ALA A 152 1.55 -8.54 6.75
N ILE A 153 2.66 -8.50 6.03
CA ILE A 153 2.92 -9.35 4.87
C ILE A 153 3.05 -10.83 5.28
N ARG A 154 3.79 -11.12 6.36
CA ARG A 154 3.92 -12.49 6.89
C ARG A 154 2.57 -13.06 7.33
N ALA A 155 1.74 -12.24 7.98
CA ALA A 155 0.41 -12.66 8.41
C ALA A 155 -0.49 -13.01 7.22
N LEU A 156 -0.48 -12.18 6.16
CA LEU A 156 -1.20 -12.49 4.92
C LEU A 156 -0.71 -13.78 4.27
N ALA A 157 0.62 -13.95 4.18
CA ALA A 157 1.22 -15.11 3.55
C ALA A 157 0.93 -16.42 4.31
N ALA A 158 0.87 -16.37 5.65
CA ALA A 158 0.64 -17.53 6.50
C ALA A 158 -0.84 -17.95 6.61
N ARG A 159 -1.78 -17.16 6.09
CA ARG A 159 -3.22 -17.36 6.30
C ARG A 159 -3.83 -18.56 5.59
N GLY A 160 -3.16 -19.10 4.57
CA GLY A 160 -3.69 -20.22 3.77
C GLY A 160 -4.88 -19.84 2.87
N LYS A 161 -5.02 -18.56 2.51
CA LYS A 161 -6.00 -18.07 1.53
C LYS A 161 -5.29 -17.56 0.27
N PRO A 162 -5.98 -17.51 -0.88
CA PRO A 162 -5.42 -16.95 -2.10
C PRO A 162 -4.83 -15.55 -1.90
N LEU A 163 -3.63 -15.34 -2.42
CA LEU A 163 -2.95 -14.04 -2.38
C LEU A 163 -2.10 -13.90 -3.64
N VAL A 164 -2.19 -12.73 -4.28
CA VAL A 164 -1.26 -12.32 -5.34
C VAL A 164 -0.61 -11.02 -4.92
N SER A 165 0.71 -10.95 -4.99
CA SER A 165 1.45 -9.72 -4.67
C SER A 165 1.92 -9.00 -5.92
N VAL A 166 1.86 -7.67 -5.91
CA VAL A 166 2.37 -6.79 -6.96
C VAL A 166 3.45 -5.91 -6.35
N LEU A 167 4.69 -6.14 -6.78
CA LEU A 167 5.89 -5.56 -6.19
C LEU A 167 6.57 -4.61 -7.19
N TRP A 168 6.27 -3.32 -7.07
CA TRP A 168 6.78 -2.29 -7.97
C TRP A 168 8.07 -1.65 -7.43
N GLY A 169 9.18 -1.90 -8.12
CA GLY A 169 10.49 -1.35 -7.74
C GLY A 169 11.23 -2.15 -6.68
N ARG A 170 12.47 -1.73 -6.39
CA ARG A 170 13.42 -2.48 -5.57
C ARG A 170 12.94 -2.66 -4.13
N ASP A 171 12.44 -1.60 -3.51
CA ASP A 171 12.02 -1.64 -2.10
C ASP A 171 10.83 -2.58 -1.88
N ALA A 172 9.88 -2.60 -2.83
CA ALA A 172 8.77 -3.54 -2.81
C ALA A 172 9.24 -4.98 -3.02
N ARG A 173 10.16 -5.22 -3.96
CA ARG A 173 10.75 -6.55 -4.20
C ARG A 173 11.51 -7.11 -3.00
N ASN A 174 12.04 -6.28 -2.11
CA ASN A 174 12.66 -6.76 -0.87
C ASN A 174 11.67 -7.49 0.05
N ALA A 175 10.36 -7.32 -0.13
CA ALA A 175 9.34 -8.11 0.57
C ALA A 175 9.11 -9.50 -0.04
N ARG A 176 9.67 -9.81 -1.22
CA ARG A 176 9.49 -11.10 -1.92
C ARG A 176 9.80 -12.32 -1.05
N PRO A 177 10.88 -12.35 -0.24
CA PRO A 177 11.17 -13.50 0.63
C PRO A 177 10.10 -13.75 1.70
N LEU A 178 9.33 -12.73 2.08
CA LEU A 178 8.27 -12.84 3.10
C LEU A 178 7.02 -13.57 2.58
N LEU A 179 6.86 -13.63 1.25
CA LEU A 179 5.70 -14.19 0.58
C LEU A 179 5.83 -15.70 0.31
N GLY A 180 7.01 -16.30 0.54
CA GLY A 180 7.24 -17.73 0.29
C GLY A 180 6.96 -18.13 -1.16
N ASP A 181 6.13 -19.15 -1.36
CA ASP A 181 5.79 -19.66 -2.69
C ASP A 181 4.56 -18.98 -3.31
N LEU A 182 3.95 -18.00 -2.62
CA LEU A 182 2.80 -17.28 -3.15
C LEU A 182 3.19 -16.48 -4.40
N PRO A 183 2.28 -16.40 -5.39
CA PRO A 183 2.58 -15.75 -6.65
C PRO A 183 2.80 -14.24 -6.48
N ALA A 184 3.83 -13.73 -7.15
CA ALA A 184 4.17 -12.32 -7.17
C ALA A 184 4.42 -11.84 -8.61
N ILE A 185 3.94 -10.64 -8.92
CA ILE A 185 4.23 -9.90 -10.14
C ILE A 185 5.21 -8.80 -9.79
N GLU A 186 6.38 -8.83 -10.40
CA GLU A 186 7.45 -7.88 -10.15
C GLU A 186 7.72 -7.05 -11.41
N SER A 187 7.90 -5.74 -11.24
CA SER A 187 8.26 -4.84 -12.34
C SER A 187 9.02 -3.60 -11.84
N ALA A 188 9.43 -2.71 -12.74
CA ALA A 188 9.98 -1.42 -12.35
C ALA A 188 8.94 -0.58 -11.58
N HIS A 189 9.37 0.43 -10.82
CA HIS A 189 8.43 1.31 -10.13
C HIS A 189 7.69 2.21 -11.15
N PRO A 190 6.40 2.54 -10.94
CA PRO A 190 5.65 3.44 -11.83
C PRO A 190 6.13 4.90 -11.83
N SER A 191 7.21 5.23 -11.13
CA SER A 191 7.72 6.61 -11.09
C SER A 191 8.19 7.03 -12.49
N PRO A 192 8.00 8.30 -12.90
CA PRO A 192 8.55 8.80 -14.16
C PRO A 192 10.05 8.51 -14.34
N MET A 193 10.80 8.35 -13.25
CA MET A 193 12.24 8.04 -13.30
C MET A 193 12.56 6.60 -13.73
N SER A 194 11.59 5.67 -13.68
CA SER A 194 11.83 4.24 -13.88
C SER A 194 10.77 3.52 -14.72
N ALA A 195 9.64 4.14 -15.01
CA ALA A 195 8.50 3.43 -15.57
C ALA A 195 8.77 2.87 -16.98
N ASP A 196 9.52 3.58 -17.82
CA ASP A 196 9.93 3.10 -19.15
C ASP A 196 10.96 1.96 -19.11
N ARG A 197 11.51 1.64 -17.92
CA ARG A 197 12.47 0.54 -17.72
C ARG A 197 11.80 -0.79 -17.36
N GLY A 198 10.50 -0.92 -17.66
CA GLY A 198 9.76 -2.18 -17.51
C GLY A 198 8.57 -2.14 -16.55
N PHE A 199 8.05 -0.96 -16.18
CA PHE A 199 6.70 -0.86 -15.61
C PHE A 199 5.66 -0.91 -16.72
N PHE A 200 5.85 -0.13 -17.79
CA PHE A 200 4.94 -0.17 -18.94
C PHE A 200 5.05 -1.48 -19.70
N GLY A 201 3.90 -2.04 -20.07
CA GLY A 201 3.79 -3.37 -20.68
C GLY A 201 3.97 -4.52 -19.69
N SER A 202 4.06 -4.25 -18.38
CA SER A 202 4.18 -5.31 -17.36
C SER A 202 2.87 -6.05 -17.11
N ARG A 203 1.74 -5.45 -17.53
CA ARG A 203 0.37 -5.99 -17.47
C ARG A 203 -0.01 -6.52 -16.09
N PRO A 204 0.19 -5.75 -15.01
CA PRO A 204 0.08 -6.29 -13.66
C PRO A 204 -1.37 -6.63 -13.29
N PHE A 205 -2.37 -6.01 -13.90
CA PHE A 205 -3.76 -6.16 -13.50
C PHE A 205 -4.38 -7.43 -14.07
N SER A 206 -4.21 -7.69 -15.37
CA SER A 206 -4.69 -8.91 -16.03
C SER A 206 -3.98 -10.15 -15.47
N ARG A 207 -2.65 -10.09 -15.33
CA ARG A 207 -1.85 -11.17 -14.72
C ARG A 207 -2.26 -11.43 -13.28
N THR A 208 -2.60 -10.40 -12.50
CA THR A 208 -3.10 -10.58 -11.13
C THR A 208 -4.39 -11.40 -11.14
N ASN A 209 -5.33 -11.05 -12.00
CA ASN A 209 -6.60 -11.77 -12.11
C ASN A 209 -6.39 -13.23 -12.57
N GLU A 210 -5.50 -13.48 -13.52
CA GLU A 210 -5.14 -14.85 -13.92
C GLU A 210 -4.59 -15.68 -12.75
N LEU A 211 -3.70 -15.10 -11.93
CA LEU A 211 -3.11 -15.76 -10.77
C LEU A 211 -4.12 -15.97 -9.64
N LEU A 212 -5.09 -15.08 -9.48
CA LEU A 212 -6.22 -15.28 -8.55
C LEU A 212 -7.10 -16.45 -9.00
N LEU A 213 -7.46 -16.49 -10.28
CA LEU A 213 -8.27 -17.57 -10.84
C LEU A 213 -7.60 -18.94 -10.69
N ARG A 214 -6.28 -19.03 -10.90
CA ARG A 214 -5.50 -20.27 -10.67
C ARG A 214 -5.51 -20.74 -9.21
N GLN A 215 -5.72 -19.82 -8.27
CA GLN A 215 -5.87 -20.11 -6.84
C GLN A 215 -7.34 -20.33 -6.43
N GLY A 216 -8.28 -20.33 -7.38
CA GLY A 216 -9.72 -20.46 -7.11
C GLY A 216 -10.37 -19.21 -6.51
N ALA A 217 -9.70 -18.05 -6.57
CA ALA A 217 -10.24 -16.78 -6.09
C ALA A 217 -10.94 -16.00 -7.22
N GLN A 218 -11.89 -15.16 -6.81
CA GLN A 218 -12.54 -14.22 -7.72
C GLN A 218 -11.55 -13.13 -8.17
N PRO A 219 -11.56 -12.74 -9.47
CA PRO A 219 -10.76 -11.65 -9.97
C PRO A 219 -11.20 -10.31 -9.34
N VAL A 220 -10.32 -9.31 -9.43
CA VAL A 220 -10.63 -7.92 -9.06
C VAL A 220 -11.20 -7.19 -10.28
N ASP A 221 -12.27 -6.43 -10.07
CA ASP A 221 -12.72 -5.44 -11.05
C ASP A 221 -11.86 -4.17 -10.88
N TRP A 222 -10.91 -4.00 -11.78
CA TRP A 222 -9.95 -2.90 -11.73
C TRP A 222 -10.52 -1.58 -12.26
N ARG A 223 -11.74 -1.56 -12.80
CA ARG A 223 -12.39 -0.32 -13.26
C ARG A 223 -12.56 0.65 -12.09
N LEU A 224 -12.24 1.90 -12.35
CA LEU A 224 -12.44 3.01 -11.44
C LEU A 224 -13.40 4.01 -12.11
N PRO A 225 -14.17 4.77 -11.32
CA PRO A 225 -15.03 5.83 -11.85
C PRO A 225 -14.22 6.95 -12.48
#